data_AF-A0A971KCE1-F1
#
_entry.id   AF-A0A971KCE1-F1
#
_cell.length_a   1.000
_cell.length_b   1.000
_cell.length_c   1.000
_cell.angle_alpha   90.00
_cell.angle_beta   90.00
_cell.angle_gamma   90.00
#
_symmetry.space_group_name_H-M   'P 1'
#
loop_
_entity.id
_entity.type
_entity.pdbx_description
1 polymer ?
#
loop_
_entity_poly.entity_id
_entity_poly.type
_entity_poly.pdbx_seq_one_letter_code
_entity_poly.pdbx_strand_id
1 'polypeptide(L)'
;KELKTVAEVDASITPLMSVAQLYTSGLNYTFNPNRLIFNKVTDVYIEDEEGNREEIIDDKLYRIVGGLYSAQMLSVVGDQSFGILSIVPKTEEGVPITDYESQIIYDEGHEIKEWLAIAEYLKSFDKKGGVPQVPEYYNQKQGRKIVDDNPSLSAKLKNPIKIALIIYSIILIIIIALIFLIRFIVIKVKKSKEVTTHDA
;
A
#
# COMPACT_ATOMS: atom_id res chain seq x y z
N LYS A 1 9.85 -4.67 3.05
CA LYS A 1 9.07 -3.48 3.47
C LYS A 1 8.36 -2.79 2.30
N GLU A 2 9.07 -2.49 1.21
CA GLU A 2 8.54 -1.69 0.08
C GLU A 2 7.39 -2.36 -0.68
N LEU A 3 7.30 -3.71 -0.68
CA LEU A 3 6.12 -4.41 -1.21
C LEU A 3 4.83 -4.06 -0.45
N LYS A 4 4.92 -3.82 0.86
CA LYS A 4 3.78 -3.33 1.66
C LYS A 4 3.41 -1.90 1.24
N THR A 5 4.41 -1.09 0.91
CA THR A 5 4.22 0.25 0.36
C THR A 5 3.53 0.21 -0.99
N VAL A 6 3.87 -0.72 -1.89
CA VAL A 6 3.17 -0.93 -3.18
C VAL A 6 1.66 -1.12 -2.97
N ALA A 7 1.26 -1.98 -2.03
CA ALA A 7 -0.15 -2.18 -1.71
C ALA A 7 -0.81 -0.90 -1.14
N GLU A 8 -0.09 -0.15 -0.30
CA GLU A 8 -0.61 1.08 0.29
C GLU A 8 -0.77 2.19 -0.75
N VAL A 9 0.12 2.28 -1.73
CA VAL A 9 0.03 3.20 -2.86
C VAL A 9 -1.24 2.91 -3.65
N ASP A 10 -1.47 1.65 -4.01
CA ASP A 10 -2.67 1.30 -4.76
C ASP A 10 -3.96 1.54 -3.93
N ALA A 11 -3.95 1.28 -2.62
CA ALA A 11 -5.11 1.52 -1.76
C ALA A 11 -5.40 3.02 -1.52
N SER A 12 -4.35 3.85 -1.43
CA SER A 12 -4.45 5.24 -0.98
C SER A 12 -4.36 6.27 -2.12
N ILE A 13 -3.57 6.01 -3.16
CA ILE A 13 -3.34 6.95 -4.28
C ILE A 13 -4.29 6.67 -5.44
N THR A 14 -4.56 5.42 -5.79
CA THR A 14 -5.44 5.07 -6.93
C THR A 14 -6.81 5.78 -6.91
N PRO A 15 -7.49 5.96 -5.75
CA PRO A 15 -8.74 6.72 -5.70
C PRO A 15 -8.61 8.21 -6.05
N LEU A 16 -7.41 8.78 -5.91
CA LEU A 16 -7.09 10.18 -6.25
C LEU A 16 -6.55 10.29 -7.68
N MET A 17 -5.85 9.27 -8.15
CA MET A 17 -5.18 9.22 -9.44
C MET A 17 -5.27 7.81 -10.03
N SER A 18 -6.23 7.57 -10.91
CA SER A 18 -6.48 6.23 -11.48
C SER A 18 -5.28 5.66 -12.26
N VAL A 19 -4.43 6.53 -12.82
CA VAL A 19 -3.20 6.10 -13.51
C VAL A 19 -2.15 5.49 -12.58
N ALA A 20 -2.28 5.67 -11.27
CA ALA A 20 -1.43 5.03 -10.26
C ALA A 20 -1.82 3.58 -9.96
N GLN A 21 -2.91 3.07 -10.56
CA GLN A 21 -3.38 1.74 -10.28
C GLN A 21 -2.36 0.68 -10.68
N LEU A 22 -1.96 -0.14 -9.72
CA LEU A 22 -1.03 -1.24 -9.93
C LEU A 22 -1.78 -2.57 -9.98
N TYR A 23 -1.47 -3.36 -11.00
CA TYR A 23 -1.94 -4.73 -11.15
C TYR A 23 -0.79 -5.68 -10.83
N THR A 24 -0.96 -6.47 -9.77
CA THR A 24 0.08 -7.36 -9.27
C THR A 24 -0.32 -8.82 -9.40
N SER A 25 0.67 -9.67 -9.64
CA SER A 25 0.59 -11.12 -9.46
C SER A 25 1.56 -11.53 -8.36
N GLY A 26 1.25 -12.56 -7.58
CA GLY A 26 2.05 -13.00 -6.43
C GLY A 26 1.91 -12.10 -5.19
N LEU A 27 1.66 -10.80 -5.31
CA LEU A 27 1.36 -9.92 -4.18
C LEU A 27 -0.14 -9.87 -3.90
N ASN A 28 -0.53 -10.25 -2.69
CA ASN A 28 -1.91 -10.26 -2.21
C ASN A 28 -2.08 -9.27 -1.06
N TYR A 29 -3.22 -8.57 -1.01
CA TYR A 29 -3.51 -7.64 0.08
C TYR A 29 -5.01 -7.41 0.31
N THR A 30 -5.32 -7.09 1.56
CA THR A 30 -6.62 -6.59 2.00
C THR A 30 -6.46 -5.14 2.43
N PHE A 31 -7.40 -4.28 2.03
CA PHE A 31 -7.42 -2.88 2.47
C PHE A 31 -8.83 -2.44 2.83
N ASN A 32 -8.91 -1.50 3.77
CA ASN A 32 -10.16 -0.91 4.21
C ASN A 32 -10.23 0.57 3.79
N PRO A 33 -11.18 0.97 2.92
CA PRO A 33 -11.27 2.33 2.41
C PRO A 33 -11.66 3.35 3.49
N ASN A 34 -12.23 2.90 4.61
CA ASN A 34 -12.65 3.73 5.75
C ASN A 34 -11.49 4.09 6.71
N ARG A 35 -10.27 3.61 6.44
CA ARG A 35 -9.07 3.95 7.20
C ARG A 35 -8.41 5.23 6.67
N LEU A 36 -7.55 5.81 7.50
CA LEU A 36 -6.75 6.99 7.13
C LEU A 36 -5.95 6.71 5.85
N ILE A 37 -5.83 7.71 4.99
CA ILE A 37 -4.93 7.64 3.82
C ILE A 37 -3.51 7.29 4.28
N PHE A 38 -2.82 6.46 3.51
CA PHE A 38 -1.52 5.87 3.84
C PHE A 38 -1.54 4.86 4.99
N ASN A 39 -2.72 4.45 5.46
CA ASN A 39 -2.89 3.36 6.43
C ASN A 39 -4.13 2.52 6.11
N LYS A 40 -4.39 2.25 4.84
CA LYS A 40 -5.57 1.50 4.41
C LYS A 40 -5.35 0.01 4.40
N VAL A 41 -4.15 -0.45 4.06
CA VAL A 41 -3.82 -1.89 3.98
C VAL A 41 -3.81 -2.51 5.38
N THR A 42 -4.58 -3.57 5.55
CA THR A 42 -4.73 -4.30 6.83
C THR A 42 -4.00 -5.63 6.85
N ASP A 43 -3.75 -6.22 5.68
CA ASP A 43 -3.02 -7.45 5.48
C ASP A 43 -2.33 -7.44 4.12
N VAL A 44 -1.11 -7.97 4.04
CA VAL A 44 -0.33 -8.05 2.80
C VAL A 44 0.65 -9.21 2.89
N TYR A 45 0.65 -10.07 1.86
CA TYR A 45 1.46 -11.27 1.80
C TYR A 45 1.81 -11.63 0.36
N ILE A 46 2.78 -12.52 0.19
CA ILE A 46 3.15 -13.08 -1.12
C ILE A 46 2.56 -14.48 -1.23
N GLU A 47 2.20 -14.88 -2.43
CA GLU A 47 1.85 -16.25 -2.78
C GLU A 47 3.04 -16.89 -3.51
N ASP A 48 3.48 -18.05 -3.04
CA ASP A 48 4.54 -18.83 -3.67
C ASP A 48 4.05 -19.57 -4.93
N GLU A 49 4.95 -20.30 -5.60
CA GLU A 49 4.62 -21.05 -6.82
C GLU A 49 3.59 -22.18 -6.59
N GLU A 50 3.45 -22.65 -5.35
CA GLU A 50 2.50 -23.69 -4.96
C GLU A 50 1.15 -23.10 -4.50
N GLY A 51 1.03 -21.78 -4.40
CA GLY A 51 -0.17 -21.09 -3.94
C GLY A 51 -0.23 -20.88 -2.42
N ASN A 52 0.87 -21.12 -1.70
CA ASN A 52 0.92 -20.92 -0.25
C ASN A 52 1.23 -19.46 0.10
N ARG A 53 0.68 -19.02 1.24
CA ARG A 53 0.95 -17.69 1.81
C ARG A 53 2.35 -17.61 2.42
N GLU A 54 3.17 -16.68 1.94
CA GLU A 54 4.45 -16.25 2.52
C GLU A 54 4.33 -14.83 3.11
N GLU A 55 4.74 -14.66 4.36
CA GLU A 55 4.79 -13.34 5.01
C GLU A 55 5.95 -12.48 4.49
N ILE A 56 5.69 -11.18 4.31
CA ILE A 56 6.72 -10.25 3.84
C ILE A 56 7.67 -9.90 4.99
N ILE A 57 8.92 -10.30 4.83
CA ILE A 57 10.06 -9.95 5.70
C ILE A 57 10.56 -8.56 5.30
N ASP A 58 10.64 -7.64 6.27
CA ASP A 58 10.84 -6.23 5.96
C ASP A 58 12.22 -5.91 5.34
N ASP A 59 13.26 -6.63 5.75
CA ASP A 59 14.66 -6.41 5.34
C ASP A 59 15.15 -7.44 4.28
N LYS A 60 14.24 -8.25 3.72
CA LYS A 60 14.54 -9.19 2.62
C LYS A 60 14.34 -8.50 1.27
N LEU A 61 15.25 -8.74 0.34
CA LEU A 61 15.08 -8.39 -1.07
C LEU A 61 14.20 -9.43 -1.76
N TYR A 62 13.25 -8.95 -2.56
CA TYR A 62 12.35 -9.78 -3.35
C TYR A 62 12.56 -9.48 -4.82
N ARG A 63 12.68 -10.53 -5.63
CA ARG A 63 12.73 -10.40 -7.08
C ARG A 63 11.35 -9.98 -7.58
N ILE A 64 11.31 -8.92 -8.37
CA ILE A 64 10.10 -8.44 -9.03
C ILE A 64 10.36 -8.35 -10.53
N VAL A 65 9.29 -8.48 -11.31
CA VAL A 65 9.30 -8.23 -12.75
C VAL A 65 8.10 -7.33 -13.04
N GLY A 66 8.31 -6.32 -13.87
CA GLY A 66 7.26 -5.38 -14.24
C GLY A 66 7.67 -4.59 -15.47
N GLY A 67 6.71 -3.83 -15.99
CA GLY A 67 6.96 -2.98 -17.14
C GLY A 67 7.88 -1.81 -16.82
N LEU A 68 8.68 -1.40 -17.82
CA LEU A 68 9.60 -0.27 -17.69
C LEU A 68 8.87 1.01 -17.26
N TYR A 69 7.73 1.29 -17.88
CA TYR A 69 6.89 2.44 -17.53
C TYR A 69 6.39 2.37 -16.08
N SER A 70 5.91 1.20 -15.64
CA SER A 70 5.46 1.00 -14.26
C SER A 70 6.59 1.22 -13.27
N ALA A 71 7.80 0.71 -13.56
CA ALA A 71 8.98 0.91 -12.72
C ALA A 71 9.37 2.38 -12.62
N GLN A 72 9.35 3.11 -13.74
CA GLN A 72 9.60 4.56 -13.75
C GLN A 72 8.55 5.33 -12.95
N MET A 73 7.27 4.94 -13.03
CA MET A 73 6.18 5.56 -12.28
C MET A 73 6.28 5.36 -10.75
N LEU A 74 7.02 4.36 -10.27
CA LEU A 74 7.25 4.20 -8.82
C LEU A 74 7.98 5.40 -8.21
N SER A 75 8.81 6.10 -8.98
CA SER A 75 9.48 7.33 -8.51
C SER A 75 8.48 8.47 -8.24
N VAL A 76 7.46 8.61 -9.09
CA VAL A 76 6.42 9.66 -8.99
C VAL A 76 5.54 9.48 -7.76
N VAL A 77 5.35 8.23 -7.31
CA VAL A 77 4.58 7.90 -6.11
C VAL A 77 5.20 8.50 -4.84
N GLY A 78 6.53 8.56 -4.78
CA GLY A 78 7.27 9.23 -3.70
C GLY A 78 6.85 10.69 -3.55
N ASP A 79 6.83 11.41 -4.67
CA ASP A 79 6.48 12.83 -4.69
C ASP A 79 5.01 13.07 -4.30
N GLN A 80 4.08 12.26 -4.80
CA GLN A 80 2.64 12.39 -4.49
C GLN A 80 2.29 12.06 -3.04
N SER A 81 3.10 11.21 -2.41
CA SER A 81 2.95 10.90 -0.98
C SER A 81 3.70 11.87 -0.07
N PHE A 82 4.28 12.96 -0.60
CA PHE A 82 5.14 13.88 0.17
C PHE A 82 6.32 13.16 0.85
N GLY A 83 6.85 12.10 0.22
CA GLY A 83 7.92 11.26 0.77
C GLY A 83 7.47 10.25 1.82
N ILE A 84 6.17 10.14 2.12
CA ILE A 84 5.63 9.21 3.12
C ILE A 84 5.72 7.75 2.62
N LEU A 85 5.43 7.53 1.34
CA LEU A 85 5.50 6.23 0.68
C LEU A 85 6.68 6.26 -0.30
N SER A 86 7.73 5.50 0.00
CA SER A 86 8.92 5.40 -0.85
C SER A 86 9.08 3.96 -1.34
N ILE A 87 9.24 3.80 -2.64
CA ILE A 87 9.53 2.52 -3.30
C ILE A 87 10.76 2.74 -4.16
N VAL A 88 11.87 2.08 -3.81
CA VAL A 88 13.13 2.20 -4.52
C VAL A 88 13.55 0.81 -5.00
N PRO A 89 13.39 0.48 -6.29
CA PRO A 89 13.92 -0.76 -6.85
C PRO A 89 15.44 -0.85 -6.63
N LYS A 90 15.92 -2.07 -6.35
CA LYS A 90 17.32 -2.34 -5.99
C LYS A 90 17.86 -3.55 -6.74
N THR A 91 19.18 -3.60 -6.92
CA THR A 91 19.89 -4.81 -7.40
C THR A 91 19.87 -5.92 -6.33
N GLU A 92 20.41 -7.09 -6.68
CA GLU A 92 20.59 -8.22 -5.76
C GLU A 92 21.41 -7.84 -4.51
N GLU A 93 22.37 -6.94 -4.66
CA GLU A 93 23.23 -6.44 -3.57
C GLU A 93 22.55 -5.32 -2.75
N GLY A 94 21.31 -4.96 -3.09
CA GLY A 94 20.56 -3.90 -2.41
C GLY A 94 20.92 -2.48 -2.87
N VAL A 95 21.63 -2.32 -3.99
CA VAL A 95 21.99 -1.01 -4.54
C VAL A 95 20.80 -0.41 -5.27
N PRO A 96 20.39 0.84 -4.98
CA PRO A 96 19.31 1.51 -5.70
C PRO A 96 19.55 1.56 -7.21
N ILE A 97 18.53 1.15 -7.99
CA ILE A 97 18.56 1.21 -9.46
C ILE A 97 18.19 2.63 -9.88
N THR A 98 19.07 3.29 -10.65
CA THR A 98 18.82 4.61 -11.23
C THR A 98 18.59 4.56 -12.74
N ASP A 99 19.16 3.55 -13.40
CA ASP A 99 18.97 3.29 -14.83
C ASP A 99 18.14 2.03 -14.99
N TYR A 100 16.83 2.19 -15.19
CA TYR A 100 15.91 1.08 -15.39
C TYR A 100 16.10 0.36 -16.73
N GLU A 101 16.65 1.04 -17.76
CA GLU A 101 16.87 0.44 -19.08
C GLU A 101 18.00 -0.59 -19.02
N SER A 102 18.99 -0.37 -18.15
CA SER A 102 20.04 -1.36 -17.88
C SER A 102 19.53 -2.67 -17.26
N GLN A 103 18.28 -2.69 -16.78
CA GLN A 103 17.65 -3.84 -16.11
C GLN A 103 16.65 -4.56 -17.03
N ILE A 104 16.61 -4.21 -18.32
CA ILE A 104 15.78 -4.88 -19.32
C ILE A 104 16.23 -6.34 -19.47
N ILE A 105 15.25 -7.25 -19.53
CA ILE A 105 15.49 -8.68 -19.72
C ILE A 105 15.61 -8.99 -21.21
N TYR A 106 16.64 -9.75 -21.58
CA TYR A 106 16.89 -10.20 -22.95
C TYR A 106 16.83 -11.72 -23.04
N ASP A 107 16.31 -12.23 -24.15
CA ASP A 107 16.35 -13.63 -24.54
C ASP A 107 16.99 -13.74 -25.94
N GLU A 108 18.04 -14.56 -26.07
CA GLU A 108 18.84 -14.70 -27.31
C GLU A 108 19.23 -13.35 -27.97
N GLY A 109 19.56 -12.34 -27.16
CA GLY A 109 19.94 -11.00 -27.63
C GLY A 109 18.79 -10.08 -28.01
N HIS A 110 17.54 -10.52 -27.87
CA HIS A 110 16.34 -9.72 -28.10
C HIS A 110 15.71 -9.29 -26.78
N GLU A 111 15.31 -8.04 -26.68
CA GLU A 111 14.55 -7.55 -25.54
C GLU A 111 13.21 -8.31 -25.42
N ILE A 112 12.93 -8.84 -24.23
CA ILE A 112 11.64 -9.46 -23.94
C ILE A 112 10.59 -8.36 -23.78
N LYS A 113 9.75 -8.20 -24.79
CA LYS A 113 8.62 -7.26 -24.75
C LYS A 113 7.48 -7.84 -23.91
N GLU A 114 6.77 -6.98 -23.18
CA GLU A 114 5.61 -7.38 -22.35
C GLU A 114 4.53 -8.11 -23.15
N TRP A 115 4.22 -7.63 -24.36
CA TRP A 115 3.22 -8.28 -25.22
C TRP A 115 3.66 -9.68 -25.66
N LEU A 116 4.96 -9.90 -25.84
CA LEU A 116 5.52 -11.20 -26.21
C LEU A 116 5.40 -12.17 -25.04
N ALA A 117 5.71 -11.71 -23.81
CA ALA A 117 5.54 -12.51 -22.61
C ALA A 117 4.08 -12.94 -22.41
N ILE A 118 3.12 -12.03 -22.63
CA ILE A 118 1.68 -12.35 -22.58
C ILE A 118 1.32 -13.36 -23.67
N ALA A 119 1.79 -13.18 -24.91
CA ALA A 119 1.49 -14.07 -26.02
C ALA A 119 2.00 -15.51 -25.79
N GLU A 120 3.25 -15.66 -25.34
CA GLU A 120 3.82 -16.96 -24.99
C GLU A 120 3.12 -17.60 -23.78
N TYR A 121 2.72 -16.79 -22.79
CA TYR A 121 1.90 -17.28 -21.67
C TYR A 121 0.53 -17.81 -22.12
N LEU A 122 -0.19 -17.07 -22.97
CA LEU A 122 -1.48 -17.54 -23.51
C LEU A 122 -1.32 -18.81 -24.34
N LYS A 123 -0.20 -18.95 -25.06
CA LYS A 123 0.14 -20.12 -25.87
C LYS A 123 0.47 -21.37 -25.04
N SER A 124 0.89 -21.20 -23.79
CA SER A 124 1.18 -22.31 -22.87
C SER A 124 -0.06 -22.98 -22.30
N PHE A 125 -1.25 -22.41 -22.51
CA PHE A 125 -2.50 -23.00 -22.02
C PHE A 125 -2.94 -24.24 -22.79
N ASP A 126 -3.81 -25.02 -22.15
CA ASP A 126 -4.42 -26.22 -22.73
C ASP A 126 -5.12 -25.90 -24.05
N LYS A 127 -4.88 -26.75 -25.03
CA LYS A 127 -5.38 -26.55 -26.39
C LYS A 127 -6.65 -27.35 -26.63
N LYS A 128 -7.66 -26.71 -27.21
CA LYS A 128 -8.85 -27.37 -27.73
C LYS A 128 -8.88 -27.19 -29.25
N GLY A 129 -8.79 -28.29 -29.99
CA GLY A 129 -8.70 -28.23 -31.47
C GLY A 129 -7.45 -27.51 -31.97
N GLY A 130 -6.33 -27.58 -31.23
CA GLY A 130 -5.07 -26.92 -31.59
C GLY A 130 -4.97 -25.45 -31.16
N VAL A 131 -6.05 -24.84 -30.64
CA VAL A 131 -6.08 -23.45 -30.19
C VAL A 131 -6.02 -23.38 -28.66
N PRO A 132 -5.04 -22.66 -28.07
CA PRO A 132 -4.98 -22.44 -26.62
C PRO A 132 -6.28 -21.81 -26.09
N GLN A 133 -6.76 -22.30 -24.95
CA GLN A 133 -7.98 -21.81 -24.31
C GLN A 133 -7.62 -21.14 -22.98
N VAL A 134 -8.18 -19.95 -22.73
CA VAL A 134 -8.06 -19.32 -21.41
C VAL A 134 -8.75 -20.21 -20.37
N PRO A 135 -8.04 -20.63 -19.30
CA PRO A 135 -8.62 -21.48 -18.26
C PRO A 135 -9.86 -20.87 -17.60
N GLU A 136 -10.84 -21.71 -17.23
CA GLU A 136 -12.02 -21.27 -16.48
C GLU A 136 -11.68 -20.59 -15.15
N TYR A 137 -10.50 -20.88 -14.61
CA TYR A 137 -9.90 -20.17 -13.48
C TYR A 137 -10.00 -18.65 -13.64
N TYR A 138 -9.81 -18.10 -14.84
CA TYR A 138 -9.87 -16.64 -15.07
C TYR A 138 -11.29 -16.05 -15.11
N ASN A 139 -12.33 -16.88 -15.05
CA ASN A 139 -13.72 -16.43 -15.07
C ASN A 139 -14.24 -15.98 -13.69
N GLN A 140 -13.42 -16.09 -12.64
CA GLN A 140 -13.79 -15.69 -11.29
C GLN A 140 -12.76 -14.75 -10.67
N LYS A 141 -13.19 -14.03 -9.62
CA LYS A 141 -12.29 -13.19 -8.82
C LYS A 141 -11.34 -14.09 -8.02
N GLN A 142 -10.05 -13.77 -8.08
CA GLN A 142 -8.99 -14.56 -7.43
C GLN A 142 -8.64 -14.10 -6.01
N GLY A 143 -9.40 -13.17 -5.43
CA GLY A 143 -9.15 -12.72 -4.06
C GLY A 143 -7.80 -12.03 -3.81
N ARG A 144 -7.03 -11.68 -4.86
CA ARG A 144 -5.69 -11.08 -4.68
C ARG A 144 -5.70 -9.67 -4.13
N LYS A 145 -6.77 -8.93 -4.43
CA LYS A 145 -7.06 -7.59 -3.88
C LYS A 145 -8.43 -7.65 -3.24
N ILE A 146 -8.49 -7.58 -1.91
CA ILE A 146 -9.74 -7.63 -1.15
C ILE A 146 -10.05 -6.25 -0.56
N VAL A 147 -11.26 -5.76 -0.82
CA VAL A 147 -11.79 -4.55 -0.20
C VAL A 147 -12.60 -4.95 1.04
N ASP A 148 -12.11 -4.61 2.22
CA ASP A 148 -12.82 -4.78 3.49
C ASP A 148 -13.55 -3.47 3.85
N ASP A 149 -14.84 -3.39 3.55
CA ASP A 149 -15.65 -2.18 3.79
C ASP A 149 -16.23 -2.09 5.22
N ASN A 150 -15.63 -2.76 6.20
CA ASN A 150 -16.08 -2.70 7.58
C ASN A 150 -15.85 -1.30 8.21
N PRO A 151 -16.89 -0.57 8.63
CA PRO A 151 -16.74 0.80 9.13
C PRO A 151 -16.44 0.89 10.64
N SER A 152 -16.39 -0.25 11.34
CA SER A 152 -16.22 -0.30 12.79
C SER A 152 -14.90 0.32 13.25
N LEU A 153 -14.88 0.87 14.47
CA LEU A 153 -13.70 1.53 15.02
C LEU A 153 -12.52 0.55 15.18
N SER A 154 -12.79 -0.69 15.57
CA SER A 154 -11.77 -1.75 15.65
C SER A 154 -11.16 -2.06 14.28
N ALA A 155 -11.98 -2.14 13.22
CA ALA A 155 -11.49 -2.34 11.85
C ALA A 155 -10.63 -1.16 11.39
N LYS A 156 -10.99 0.07 11.75
CA LYS A 156 -10.20 1.27 11.43
C LYS A 156 -8.81 1.28 12.08
N LEU A 157 -8.70 0.71 13.27
CA LEU A 157 -7.47 0.72 14.09
C LEU A 157 -6.65 -0.58 14.01
N LYS A 158 -7.12 -1.61 13.30
CA LYS A 158 -6.43 -2.90 13.15
C LYS A 158 -5.06 -2.72 12.48
N ASN A 159 -3.99 -3.31 13.04
CA ASN A 159 -2.63 -3.35 12.47
C ASN A 159 -2.18 -2.01 11.83
N PRO A 160 -2.01 -0.93 12.62
CA PRO A 160 -1.59 0.36 12.08
C PRO A 160 -0.12 0.33 11.64
N ILE A 161 0.19 0.98 10.51
CA ILE A 161 1.59 1.21 10.14
C ILE A 161 2.24 2.24 11.07
N LYS A 162 3.59 2.29 11.09
CA LYS A 162 4.35 3.21 11.96
C LYS A 162 3.89 4.67 11.84
N ILE A 163 3.57 5.13 10.63
CA ILE A 163 3.09 6.50 10.38
C ILE A 163 1.74 6.75 11.05
N ALA A 164 0.80 5.80 10.95
CA ALA A 164 -0.50 5.92 11.58
C ALA A 164 -0.38 5.97 13.11
N LEU A 165 0.54 5.21 13.69
CA LEU A 165 0.83 5.28 15.13
C LEU A 165 1.30 6.69 15.54
N ILE A 166 2.14 7.34 14.73
CA ILE A 166 2.58 8.73 14.98
C ILE A 166 1.38 9.68 14.93
N ILE A 167 0.54 9.59 13.91
CA ILE A 167 -0.64 10.44 13.74
C ILE A 167 -1.62 10.26 14.91
N TYR A 168 -1.91 9.01 15.29
CA TYR A 168 -2.76 8.70 16.44
C TYR A 168 -2.18 9.26 17.74
N SER A 169 -0.85 9.19 17.92
CA SER A 169 -0.18 9.77 19.09
C SER A 169 -0.30 11.29 19.14
N ILE A 170 -0.16 11.98 18.00
CA ILE A 170 -0.33 13.44 17.90
C ILE A 170 -1.77 13.83 18.23
N ILE A 171 -2.75 13.15 17.64
CA ILE A 171 -4.17 13.39 17.91
C ILE A 171 -4.47 13.22 19.40
N LEU A 172 -3.94 12.17 20.03
CA LEU A 172 -4.11 11.92 21.46
C LEU A 172 -3.55 13.07 22.32
N ILE A 173 -2.35 13.57 21.99
CA ILE A 173 -1.73 14.70 22.70
C ILE A 173 -2.60 15.96 22.57
N ILE A 174 -3.13 16.24 21.38
CA ILE A 174 -4.02 17.40 21.15
C ILE A 174 -5.29 17.29 21.99
N ILE A 175 -5.92 16.10 22.04
CA ILE A 175 -7.11 15.86 22.86
C ILE A 175 -6.81 16.11 24.33
N ILE A 176 -5.68 15.61 24.84
CA ILE A 176 -5.26 15.81 26.23
C ILE A 176 -5.05 17.32 26.50
N ALA A 177 -4.34 18.02 25.62
CA ALA A 177 -4.10 19.46 25.74
C ALA A 177 -5.41 20.27 25.77
N LEU A 178 -6.38 19.92 24.91
CA LEU A 178 -7.71 20.54 24.91
C LEU A 178 -8.45 20.31 26.24
N ILE A 179 -8.40 19.10 26.79
CA ILE A 179 -9.00 18.79 28.09
C ILE A 179 -8.37 19.64 29.21
N PHE A 180 -7.03 19.76 29.22
CA PHE A 180 -6.33 20.61 30.20
C PHE A 180 -6.65 22.09 30.02
N LEU A 181 -6.73 22.59 28.79
CA LEU A 181 -7.10 23.97 28.49
C LEU A 181 -8.52 24.28 28.98
N ILE A 182 -9.49 23.39 28.68
CA ILE A 182 -10.86 23.53 29.15
C ILE A 182 -10.90 23.52 30.69
N ARG A 183 -10.21 22.57 31.34
CA ARG A 183 -10.12 22.54 32.81
C ARG A 183 -9.52 23.81 33.38
N PHE A 184 -8.44 24.32 32.79
CA PHE A 184 -7.79 25.56 33.22
C PHE A 184 -8.73 26.76 33.11
N ILE A 185 -9.45 26.89 32.00
CA ILE A 185 -10.45 27.94 31.79
C ILE A 185 -11.58 27.81 32.82
N VAL A 186 -12.13 26.62 33.04
CA VAL A 186 -13.20 26.38 34.02
C VAL A 186 -12.76 26.75 35.43
N ILE A 187 -11.53 26.39 35.83
CA ILE A 187 -10.96 26.76 37.14
C ILE A 187 -10.80 28.28 37.25
N LYS A 188 -10.30 28.95 36.21
CA LYS A 188 -10.16 30.42 36.21
C LYS A 188 -11.51 31.13 36.31
N VAL A 189 -12.51 30.68 35.56
CA VAL A 189 -13.86 31.25 35.58
C VAL A 189 -14.53 31.04 36.94
N LYS A 190 -14.40 29.86 37.56
CA LYS A 190 -14.92 29.63 38.92
C LYS A 190 -14.27 30.55 39.97
N LYS A 191 -12.94 30.68 39.95
CA LYS A 191 -12.22 31.61 40.85
C LYS A 191 -12.64 33.06 40.67
N SER A 192 -12.88 33.49 39.42
CA SER A 192 -13.35 34.86 39.14
C SER A 192 -14.76 35.12 39.69
N LYS A 193 -15.64 34.12 39.73
CA LYS A 193 -17.00 34.27 40.28
C LYS A 193 -17.03 34.32 41.80
N GLU A 194 -16.17 33.56 42.49
CA GLU A 194 -16.08 33.59 43.96
C GLU A 194 -15.60 34.94 44.51
N VAL A 195 -14.68 35.62 43.82
CA VAL A 195 -14.22 36.96 44.21
C VAL A 195 -15.35 37.99 44.12
N THR A 196 -16.18 37.94 43.09
CA THR A 196 -17.29 38.92 42.91
C THR A 196 -18.45 38.72 43.89
N THR A 197 -18.60 37.51 44.46
CA THR A 197 -19.63 37.24 45.48
C THR A 197 -19.20 37.58 46.90
N HIS A 198 -17.91 37.83 47.16
CA HIS A 198 -17.44 38.25 48.49
C HIS A 198 -17.41 39.77 48.67
N ASP A 199 -17.45 40.53 47.56
CA ASP A 199 -17.49 42.00 47.54
C ASP A 199 -18.91 42.59 47.41
N ALA A 200 -19.97 41.75 47.53
CA ALA A 200 -21.38 42.14 47.51
C ALA A 200 -22.07 41.73 48.82
#